data_AF-A0A397MC83-F1
#
_entry.id   AF-A0A397MC83-F1
#
_cell.length_a   1.000
_cell.length_b   1.000
_cell.length_c   1.000
_cell.angle_alpha   90.00
_cell.angle_beta   90.00
_cell.angle_gamma   90.00
#
_symmetry.space_group_name_H-M   'P 1'
#
loop_
_entity.id
_entity.type
_entity.pdbx_description
1 polymer ?
#
loop_
_entity_poly.entity_id
_entity_poly.type
_entity_poly.pdbx_seq_one_letter_code
_entity_poly.pdbx_strand_id
1 'polypeptide(L)'
;MSIKEQITTDLAVAGSKIGAVVSVTAATYSPGYTLSDWALIGTIIFTTVQTFTVMVKNWGDWSAWWTARMGTARRFWAWIRRRG
;
A
#
# COMPACT_ATOMS: atom_id res chain seq x y z
N MET A 1 14.86 19.39 -8.07
CA MET A 1 13.80 18.44 -7.68
C MET A 1 14.04 18.08 -6.23
N SER A 2 13.07 18.36 -5.36
CA SER A 2 13.20 18.13 -3.92
C SER A 2 13.16 16.62 -3.62
N ILE A 3 13.91 16.13 -2.63
CA ILE A 3 13.89 14.72 -2.18
C ILE A 3 12.46 14.21 -1.92
N LYS A 4 11.57 15.09 -1.43
CA LYS A 4 10.14 14.78 -1.25
C LYS A 4 9.42 14.48 -2.58
N GLU A 5 9.71 15.22 -3.64
CA GLU A 5 9.12 14.97 -4.96
C GLU A 5 9.60 13.64 -5.54
N GLN A 6 10.85 13.28 -5.28
CA GLN A 6 11.44 12.03 -5.75
C GLN A 6 10.77 10.81 -5.08
N ILE A 7 10.59 10.83 -3.76
CA ILE A 7 9.86 9.77 -3.02
C ILE A 7 8.41 9.68 -3.50
N THR A 8 7.75 10.82 -3.70
CA THR A 8 6.33 10.84 -4.14
C THR A 8 6.19 10.26 -5.55
N THR A 9 7.14 10.56 -6.43
CA THR A 9 7.19 10.05 -7.81
C THR A 9 7.48 8.55 -7.82
N ASP A 10 8.47 8.09 -7.06
CA ASP A 10 8.80 6.66 -6.97
C ASP A 10 7.65 5.84 -6.37
N LEU A 11 6.94 6.38 -5.38
CA LEU A 11 5.77 5.72 -4.80
C LEU A 11 4.60 5.67 -5.78
N ALA A 12 4.38 6.73 -6.57
CA ALA A 12 3.37 6.75 -7.62
C ALA A 12 3.69 5.73 -8.74
N VAL A 13 4.97 5.63 -9.14
CA VAL A 13 5.43 4.66 -10.13
C VAL A 13 5.30 3.23 -9.59
N ALA A 14 5.71 2.97 -8.35
CA ALA A 14 5.54 1.67 -7.71
C ALA A 14 4.05 1.28 -7.57
N GLY A 15 3.21 2.23 -7.13
CA GLY A 15 1.77 2.06 -7.04
C GLY A 15 1.12 1.76 -8.39
N SER A 16 1.54 2.42 -9.48
CA SER A 16 1.02 2.17 -10.82
C SER A 16 1.33 0.76 -11.32
N LYS A 17 2.54 0.25 -11.03
CA LYS A 17 2.95 -1.12 -11.39
C LYS A 17 2.15 -2.16 -10.61
N ILE A 18 1.91 -1.92 -9.31
CA ILE A 18 1.10 -2.80 -8.46
C ILE A 18 -0.36 -2.79 -8.91
N GLY A 19 -0.94 -1.60 -9.15
CA GLY A 19 -2.33 -1.46 -9.58
C GLY A 19 -2.63 -2.21 -10.88
N ALA A 20 -1.70 -2.18 -11.83
CA ALA A 20 -1.81 -2.94 -13.08
C ALA A 20 -1.78 -4.47 -12.85
N VAL A 21 -0.92 -4.97 -11.96
CA VAL A 21 -0.84 -6.41 -11.66
C VAL A 21 -2.08 -6.89 -10.92
N VAL A 22 -2.56 -6.12 -9.95
CA VAL A 22 -3.76 -6.43 -9.18
C VAL A 22 -5.00 -6.41 -10.07
N SER A 23 -5.13 -5.42 -10.97
CA SER A 23 -6.27 -5.33 -11.89
C SER A 23 -6.29 -6.46 -12.91
N VAL A 24 -5.13 -6.86 -13.45
CA VAL A 24 -5.02 -8.02 -14.35
C VAL A 24 -5.43 -9.30 -13.63
N THR A 25 -4.94 -9.50 -12.40
CA THR A 25 -5.24 -10.71 -11.62
C THR A 25 -6.73 -10.79 -11.25
N ALA A 26 -7.32 -9.66 -10.87
CA ALA A 26 -8.76 -9.56 -10.59
C ALA A 26 -9.61 -9.80 -11.86
N ALA A 27 -9.20 -9.27 -13.02
CA ALA A 27 -9.91 -9.46 -14.28
C ALA A 27 -9.86 -10.92 -14.79
N THR A 28 -8.84 -11.68 -14.42
CA THR A 28 -8.70 -13.11 -14.78
C THR A 28 -9.38 -14.07 -13.80
N TYR A 29 -9.99 -13.57 -12.72
CA TYR A 29 -10.60 -14.41 -11.69
C TYR A 29 -11.82 -15.17 -12.23
N SER A 30 -11.68 -16.50 -12.38
CA SER A 30 -12.78 -17.43 -12.65
C SER A 30 -12.98 -18.32 -11.43
N PRO A 31 -14.15 -18.31 -10.76
CA PRO A 31 -14.37 -18.95 -9.45
C PRO A 31 -14.23 -20.48 -9.40
N GLY A 32 -13.91 -21.15 -10.51
CA GLY A 32 -13.83 -22.61 -10.62
C GLY A 32 -12.43 -23.19 -10.84
N TYR A 33 -11.38 -22.36 -10.96
CA TYR A 33 -10.03 -22.82 -11.30
C TYR A 33 -9.04 -22.61 -10.14
N THR A 34 -8.55 -23.71 -9.58
CA THR A 34 -7.56 -23.74 -8.50
C THR A 34 -6.28 -22.97 -8.82
N LEU A 35 -5.82 -22.99 -10.08
CA LEU A 35 -4.64 -22.24 -10.54
C LEU A 35 -4.83 -20.71 -10.46
N SER A 36 -6.06 -20.22 -10.68
CA SER A 36 -6.42 -18.81 -10.54
C SER A 36 -6.38 -18.37 -9.07
N ASP A 37 -6.86 -19.21 -8.15
CA ASP A 37 -6.80 -18.94 -6.71
C ASP A 37 -5.35 -18.88 -6.21
N TRP A 38 -4.51 -19.83 -6.63
CA TRP A 38 -3.07 -19.81 -6.30
C TRP A 38 -2.35 -18.60 -6.89
N ALA A 39 -2.72 -18.16 -8.10
CA ALA A 39 -2.18 -16.93 -8.70
C ALA A 39 -2.61 -15.69 -7.91
N LEU A 40 -3.86 -15.62 -7.45
CA LEU A 40 -4.37 -14.50 -6.67
C LEU A 40 -3.71 -14.43 -5.28
N ILE A 41 -3.57 -15.58 -4.61
CA ILE A 41 -2.82 -15.70 -3.35
C ILE A 41 -1.35 -15.33 -3.57
N GLY A 42 -0.73 -15.82 -4.64
CA GLY A 42 0.66 -15.50 -5.00
C GLY A 42 0.87 -14.00 -5.23
N THR A 43 -0.04 -13.34 -5.95
CA THR A 43 -0.01 -11.90 -6.17
C THR A 43 -0.16 -11.14 -4.85
N ILE A 44 -1.10 -11.52 -3.98
CA ILE A 44 -1.26 -10.89 -2.65
C ILE A 44 0.02 -11.00 -1.83
N ILE A 45 0.61 -12.20 -1.75
CA ILE A 45 1.85 -12.43 -1.00
C ILE A 45 2.99 -11.62 -1.60
N PHE A 46 3.18 -11.68 -2.92
CA PHE A 46 4.23 -10.95 -3.62
C PHE A 46 4.11 -9.44 -3.39
N THR A 47 2.92 -8.87 -3.57
CA THR A 47 2.65 -7.45 -3.33
C THR A 47 2.89 -7.07 -1.87
N THR A 48 2.48 -7.91 -0.93
CA THR A 48 2.70 -7.66 0.51
C THR A 48 4.18 -7.64 0.85
N VAL A 49 4.94 -8.62 0.36
CA VAL A 49 6.40 -8.70 0.57
C VAL A 49 7.11 -7.52 -0.08
N GLN A 50 6.80 -7.18 -1.32
CA GLN A 50 7.35 -6.01 -2.02
C GLN A 50 7.10 -4.71 -1.24
N THR A 51 5.85 -4.51 -0.81
CA THR A 51 5.48 -3.31 -0.05
C THR A 51 6.27 -3.26 1.25
N PHE A 52 6.39 -4.39 1.96
CA PHE A 52 7.18 -4.48 3.18
C PHE A 52 8.68 -4.21 2.94
N THR A 53 9.26 -4.74 1.86
CA THR A 53 10.65 -4.45 1.49
C THR A 53 10.88 -2.96 1.25
N VAL A 54 9.97 -2.28 0.56
CA VAL A 54 10.03 -0.82 0.35
C VAL A 54 9.91 -0.07 1.67
N MET A 55 9.01 -0.51 2.57
CA MET A 55 8.87 0.08 3.91
C MET A 55 10.16 -0.06 4.72
N VAL A 56 10.77 -1.24 4.75
CA VAL A 56 12.02 -1.49 5.50
C VAL A 56 13.19 -0.71 4.92
N LYS A 57 13.33 -0.70 3.58
CA LYS A 57 14.40 0.05 2.91
C LYS A 57 14.32 1.55 3.19
N ASN A 58 13.11 2.10 3.35
CA ASN A 58 12.87 3.52 3.60
C ASN A 58 12.26 3.75 4.99
N TRP A 59 12.71 2.97 5.99
CA TRP A 59 12.07 2.94 7.31
C TRP A 59 11.95 4.32 7.98
N GLY A 60 12.97 5.18 7.83
CA GLY A 60 12.95 6.56 8.34
C GLY A 60 11.77 7.36 7.78
N ASP A 61 11.66 7.43 6.45
CA ASP A 61 10.58 8.16 5.77
C ASP A 61 9.21 7.54 6.00
N TRP A 62 9.15 6.20 6.02
CA TRP A 62 7.93 5.46 6.32
C TRP A 62 7.43 5.74 7.74
N SER A 63 8.32 5.72 8.74
CA SER A 63 7.98 5.98 10.13
C SER A 63 7.50 7.42 10.35
N ALA A 64 8.10 8.40 9.65
CA ALA A 64 7.68 9.79 9.67
C ALA A 64 6.29 9.97 9.05
N TRP A 65 6.05 9.37 7.88
CA TRP A 65 4.75 9.36 7.22
C TRP A 65 3.67 8.71 8.09
N TRP A 66 3.96 7.56 8.69
CA TRP A 66 3.03 6.83 9.54
C TRP A 66 2.67 7.63 10.80
N THR A 67 3.67 8.24 11.43
CA THR A 67 3.46 9.08 12.62
C THR A 67 2.58 10.29 12.31
N ALA A 68 2.77 10.93 11.15
CA ALA A 68 1.91 12.03 10.70
C ALA A 68 0.45 11.57 10.52
N ARG A 69 0.23 10.38 9.95
CA ARG A 69 -1.10 9.82 9.70
C ARG A 69 -1.80 9.39 10.99
N MET A 70 -1.07 8.77 11.92
CA MET A 70 -1.51 8.52 13.30
C MET A 70 -1.84 9.81 14.06
N GLY A 71 -1.12 10.91 13.80
CA GLY A 71 -1.42 12.23 14.35
C GLY A 71 -2.78 12.77 13.88
N THR A 72 -3.07 12.64 12.58
CA THR A 72 -4.38 12.98 12.00
C THR A 72 -5.48 12.08 12.54
N ALA A 73 -5.24 10.77 12.65
CA ALA A 73 -6.19 9.82 13.21
C ALA A 73 -6.50 10.11 14.69
N ARG A 74 -5.49 10.49 15.50
CA ARG A 74 -5.68 10.90 16.89
C ARG A 74 -6.51 12.18 17.01
N ARG A 75 -6.30 13.16 16.12
CA ARG A 75 -7.11 14.39 16.09
C ARG A 75 -8.55 14.11 15.68
N PHE A 76 -8.75 13.23 14.70
CA PHE A 76 -10.07 12.78 14.29
C PHE A 76 -10.79 12.01 15.41
N TRP A 77 -10.10 11.08 16.09
CA TRP A 77 -10.63 10.40 17.27
C TRP A 77 -11.02 11.43 18.33
N ALA A 78 -10.12 12.34 18.71
CA ALA A 78 -10.40 13.38 19.69
C ALA A 78 -11.63 14.23 19.33
N TRP A 79 -11.86 14.51 18.05
CA TRP A 79 -13.07 15.17 17.58
C TRP A 79 -14.32 14.30 17.76
N ILE A 80 -14.26 13.00 17.44
CA ILE A 80 -15.35 12.04 17.72
C ILE A 80 -15.65 12.01 19.22
N ARG A 81 -14.61 11.94 20.08
CA ARG A 81 -14.78 11.91 21.55
C ARG A 81 -15.48 13.13 22.11
N ARG A 82 -15.27 14.30 21.50
CA ARG A 82 -15.85 15.57 21.96
C ARG A 82 -17.28 15.79 21.44
N ARG A 83 -17.75 14.92 20.54
CA ARG A 83 -19.11 14.97 19.97
C ARG A 83 -20.07 13.94 20.59
N GLY A 84 -19.56 12.99 21.37
CA GLY A 84 -20.36 12.16 22.28
C GLY A 84 -20.28 12.73 23.68
#